data_AF-A0A401PLT9-F1
#
_entry.id   AF-A0A401PLT9-F1
#
_cell.length_a   1.000
_cell.length_b   1.000
_cell.length_c   1.000
_cell.angle_alpha   90.00
_cell.angle_beta   90.00
_cell.angle_gamma   90.00
#
_symmetry.space_group_name_H-M   'P 1'
#
loop_
_entity.id
_entity.type
_entity.pdbx_description
1 polymer ?
#
loop_
_entity_poly.entity_id
_entity_poly.type
_entity_poly.pdbx_seq_one_letter_code
_entity_poly.pdbx_strand_id
1 'polypeptide(L)' 'MVPLTKNLLSLSGRSIRRIATRQTHHKTSPDFHDKYGNAILLGGLTFCIGVWSYVATQTGITWNLSPVGKITPQTWRED' A
#
# COMPACT_ATOMS: atom_id res chain seq x y z
N MET A 1 -2.27 -56.53 -0.71
CA MET A 1 -2.00 -55.12 -1.09
C MET A 1 -2.84 -54.07 -0.32
N VAL A 2 -3.76 -54.48 0.56
CA VAL A 2 -4.61 -53.60 1.39
C VAL A 2 -3.91 -52.74 2.48
N PRO A 3 -2.76 -53.11 3.09
CA PRO A 3 -2.18 -52.30 4.17
C PRO A 3 -1.54 -51.00 3.66
N LEU A 4 -1.01 -51.00 2.43
CA LEU A 4 -0.34 -49.84 1.83
C LEU A 4 -1.32 -48.71 1.53
N THR A 5 -2.52 -49.05 1.04
CA THR A 5 -3.59 -48.08 0.76
C THR A 5 -4.16 -47.48 2.03
N LYS A 6 -4.31 -48.26 3.11
CA LYS A 6 -4.75 -47.76 4.43
C LYS A 6 -3.76 -46.75 5.03
N ASN A 7 -2.46 -47.05 4.96
CA ASN A 7 -1.42 -46.16 5.46
C ASN A 7 -1.39 -44.85 4.68
N LEU A 8 -1.47 -44.90 3.35
CA LEU A 8 -1.53 -43.71 2.50
C LEU A 8 -2.77 -42.85 2.81
N LEU A 9 -3.95 -43.47 3.00
CA LEU A 9 -5.17 -42.75 3.37
C LEU A 9 -5.02 -42.02 4.71
N SER A 10 -4.43 -42.68 5.71
CA SER A 10 -4.21 -42.09 7.04
C SER A 10 -3.21 -40.93 7.01
N LEU A 11 -2.18 -41.02 6.16
CA LEU A 11 -1.19 -39.97 5.96
C LEU A 11 -1.83 -38.75 5.29
N SER A 12 -2.61 -38.98 4.24
CA SER A 12 -3.38 -37.93 3.55
C SER A 12 -4.37 -37.25 4.50
N GLY A 13 -5.12 -38.02 5.29
CA GLY A 13 -6.04 -37.48 6.30
C GLY A 13 -5.33 -36.63 7.37
N ARG A 14 -4.17 -37.09 7.86
CA ARG A 14 -3.34 -36.31 8.80
C ARG A 14 -2.80 -35.03 8.17
N SER A 15 -2.37 -35.08 6.91
CA SER A 15 -1.87 -33.92 6.17
C SER A 15 -2.97 -32.87 5.99
N ILE A 16 -4.16 -33.28 5.56
CA ILE A 16 -5.34 -32.42 5.40
C ILE A 16 -5.71 -31.78 6.75
N ARG A 17 -5.75 -32.56 7.83
CA ARG A 17 -6.06 -32.03 9.18
C ARG A 17 -4.99 -31.04 9.67
N ARG A 18 -3.71 -31.28 9.36
CA ARG A 18 -2.60 -30.37 9.70
C ARG A 18 -2.66 -29.07 8.90
N ILE A 19 -3.08 -29.13 7.63
CA ILE A 19 -3.29 -27.94 6.79
C ILE A 19 -4.50 -27.15 7.31
N ALA A 20 -5.62 -27.82 7.58
CA ALA A 20 -6.83 -27.18 8.09
C ALA A 20 -6.62 -26.54 9.47
N THR A 21 -5.89 -27.19 10.38
CA THR A 21 -5.52 -26.61 11.69
C THR A 21 -4.60 -25.39 11.54
N ARG A 22 -3.60 -25.45 10.64
CA ARG A 22 -2.76 -24.28 10.35
C ARG A 22 -3.55 -23.11 9.77
N GLN A 23 -4.50 -23.38 8.87
CA GLN A 23 -5.35 -22.34 8.27
C GLN A 23 -6.31 -21.72 9.30
N THR A 24 -6.94 -22.55 10.13
CA THR A 24 -7.80 -22.07 11.22
C THR A 24 -7.02 -21.27 12.26
N HIS A 25 -5.76 -21.62 12.56
CA HIS A 25 -4.88 -20.82 13.42
C HIS A 25 -4.34 -19.55 12.76
N HIS A 26 -4.25 -19.48 11.43
CA HIS A 26 -3.77 -18.30 10.71
C HIS A 26 -4.84 -17.21 10.50
N LYS A 27 -6.13 -17.54 10.48
CA LYS A 27 -7.22 -16.57 10.23
C LYS A 27 -8.49 -16.88 11.04
N THR A 28 -8.39 -16.94 12.36
CA THR A 28 -9.58 -17.16 13.23
C THR A 28 -10.45 -15.90 13.37
N SER A 29 -9.91 -14.72 13.08
CA SER A 29 -10.58 -13.42 13.19
C SER A 29 -9.97 -12.45 12.18
N PRO A 30 -10.73 -11.44 11.69
CA PRO A 30 -10.16 -10.33 10.93
C PRO A 30 -8.98 -9.72 11.69
N ASP A 31 -7.86 -9.58 11.01
CA ASP A 31 -6.68 -8.93 11.56
C ASP A 31 -6.77 -7.40 11.41
N PHE A 32 -5.69 -6.70 11.74
CA PHE A 32 -5.66 -5.24 11.65
C PHE A 32 -5.88 -4.72 10.23
N HIS A 33 -5.31 -5.38 9.23
CA HIS A 33 -5.41 -4.96 7.84
C HIS A 33 -6.80 -5.22 7.27
N ASP A 34 -7.44 -6.31 7.70
CA ASP A 34 -8.84 -6.58 7.37
C ASP A 34 -9.78 -5.49 7.92
N LYS A 35 -9.51 -4.99 9.14
CA LYS A 35 -10.38 -3.99 9.81
C LYS A 35 -10.11 -2.55 9.38
N TYR A 36 -8.84 -2.19 9.22
CA TYR A 36 -8.43 -0.78 9.08
C TYR A 36 -7.61 -0.49 7.83
N GLY A 37 -7.15 -1.50 7.10
CA GLY A 37 -6.22 -1.34 5.99
C GLY A 37 -6.69 -0.33 4.96
N ASN A 38 -7.94 -0.46 4.50
CA ASN A 38 -8.51 0.46 3.51
C ASN A 38 -8.70 1.88 4.06
N ALA A 39 -9.18 2.01 5.30
CA ALA A 39 -9.42 3.30 5.92
C ALA A 39 -8.11 4.08 6.14
N ILE A 40 -7.08 3.39 6.65
CA ILE A 40 -5.74 3.97 6.85
C ILE A 40 -5.10 4.30 5.51
N LEU A 41 -5.22 3.43 4.51
CA LEU A 41 -4.64 3.67 3.19
C LEU A 41 -5.26 4.91 2.52
N LEU A 42 -6.59 4.97 2.47
CA LEU A 42 -7.30 6.09 1.85
C LEU A 42 -7.10 7.38 2.66
N GLY A 43 -7.26 7.34 3.98
CA GLY A 43 -7.09 8.49 4.85
C GLY A 43 -5.66 9.04 4.81
N GLY A 44 -4.66 8.16 4.89
CA GLY A 44 -3.25 8.54 4.80
C GLY A 44 -2.89 9.12 3.44
N LEU A 45 -3.40 8.54 2.34
CA LEU A 45 -3.20 9.06 0.99
C LEU A 45 -3.80 10.46 0.84
N THR A 46 -5.08 10.64 1.22
CA THR A 46 -5.77 11.92 1.14
C THR A 46 -5.08 12.98 1.98
N PHE A 47 -4.70 12.65 3.22
CA PHE A 47 -3.98 13.56 4.10
C PHE A 47 -2.62 13.96 3.51
N CYS A 48 -1.83 12.99 3.06
CA CYS A 48 -0.50 13.23 2.51
C CYS A 48 -0.56 14.14 1.28
N ILE A 49 -1.43 13.82 0.32
CA ILE A 49 -1.62 14.65 -0.87
C ILE A 49 -2.11 16.04 -0.48
N GLY A 50 -3.12 16.15 0.38
CA GLY A 50 -3.68 17.43 0.78
C GLY A 50 -2.65 18.37 1.42
N VAL A 51 -1.88 17.86 2.39
CA VAL A 51 -0.84 18.65 3.08
C VAL A 51 0.28 19.03 2.11
N TRP A 52 0.80 18.10 1.32
CA TRP A 52 1.92 18.41 0.42
C TRP A 52 1.51 19.29 -0.76
N SER A 53 0.29 19.16 -1.28
CA SER A 53 -0.26 20.10 -2.25
C SER A 53 -0.37 21.50 -1.66
N TYR A 54 -0.91 21.63 -0.44
CA TYR A 54 -0.98 22.92 0.26
C TYR A 54 0.41 23.54 0.47
N VAL A 55 1.37 22.74 0.95
CA VAL A 55 2.76 23.21 1.12
C VAL A 55 3.32 23.68 -0.23
N ALA A 56 3.14 22.88 -1.28
CA ALA A 56 3.72 23.17 -2.58
C ALA A 56 3.17 24.44 -3.25
N THR A 57 1.90 24.80 -3.01
CA THR A 57 1.25 25.90 -3.74
C THR A 57 0.82 27.08 -2.88
N GLN A 58 0.49 26.88 -1.60
CA GLN A 58 -0.18 27.88 -0.77
C GLN A 58 0.71 28.54 0.28
N THR A 59 1.91 28.01 0.54
CA THR A 59 2.81 28.57 1.57
C THR A 59 3.75 29.66 1.08
N GLY A 60 3.71 29.99 -0.22
CA GLY A 60 4.58 31.00 -0.82
C GLY A 60 6.01 30.51 -1.14
N ILE A 61 6.24 29.19 -1.17
CA ILE A 61 7.54 28.64 -1.59
C ILE A 61 7.89 29.14 -2.99
N THR A 62 9.04 29.81 -3.11
CA THR A 62 9.58 30.22 -4.40
C THR A 62 10.38 29.07 -4.99
N TRP A 63 9.79 28.37 -5.94
CA TRP A 63 10.41 27.20 -6.59
C TRP A 63 11.51 27.54 -7.60
N ASN A 64 11.58 28.79 -8.07
CA ASN A 64 12.53 29.25 -9.10
C ASN A 64 12.65 28.29 -10.30
N LEU A 65 11.49 27.85 -10.82
CA LEU A 65 11.45 26.95 -11.96
C LEU A 65 12.02 27.61 -13.22
N SER A 66 12.45 26.80 -14.18
CA SER A 66 12.98 27.29 -15.45
C SER A 66 12.08 28.37 -16.08
N PRO A 67 12.65 29.52 -16.50
CA PRO A 67 11.90 30.63 -17.10
C PRO A 67 11.54 30.38 -18.57
N VAL A 68 12.15 29.36 -19.20
CA VAL A 68 11.96 29.04 -20.62
C VAL A 68 10.49 28.74 -20.90
N GLY A 69 9.89 29.48 -21.82
CA GLY A 69 8.48 29.35 -22.20
C GLY A 69 7.48 29.87 -21.17
N LYS A 70 7.93 30.53 -20.08
CA LYS A 70 7.07 31.08 -19.02
C LYS A 70 7.24 32.58 -18.81
N ILE A 71 8.47 33.08 -18.94
CA ILE A 71 8.80 34.49 -18.70
C ILE A 71 9.26 35.13 -20.01
N THR A 72 8.66 36.27 -20.36
CA THR A 72 9.13 37.12 -21.46
C THR A 72 10.35 37.93 -20.99
N PRO A 73 11.51 37.81 -21.64
CA PRO A 73 12.69 38.61 -21.29
C PRO A 73 12.39 40.12 -21.40
N GLN A 74 12.83 40.90 -20.42
CA GLN A 74 12.73 42.36 -20.43
C GLN A 74 14.13 42.98 -20.59
N THR A 75 14.20 44.11 -21.29
CA THR A 75 15.42 44.93 -21.34
C THR A 75 15.70 45.48 -19.96
N TRP A 76 16.90 45.21 -19.43
CA TRP A 76 17.26 45.58 -18.06
C TRP A 76 18.20 46.79 -17.98
N ARG A 77 18.68 47.29 -19.13
CA ARG A 77 19.53 48.47 -19.25
C ARG A 77 18.85 49.47 -20.18
N GLU A 78 18.81 50.71 -19.73
CA GLU A 78 18.50 51.88 -20.56
C GLU A 78 19.81 52.42 -21.15
N ASP A 79 19.76 52.91 -22.40
CA ASP A 79 20.93 53.43 -23.12
C ASP A 79 21.47 54.73 -22.49
#